data_AF-A0A6G3X5Y7-F1
#
_entry.id   AF-A0A6G3X5Y7-F1
#
_cell.length_a   1.000
_cell.length_b   1.000
_cell.length_c   1.000
_cell.angle_alpha   90.00
_cell.angle_beta   90.00
_cell.angle_gamma   90.00
#
_symmetry.space_group_name_H-M   'P 1'
#
loop_
_entity.id
_entity.type
_entity.pdbx_description
1 polymer ?
#
loop_
_entity_poly.entity_id
_entity_poly.type
_entity_poly.pdbx_seq_one_letter_code
_entity_poly.pdbx_strand_id
1 'polypeptide(L)'
;MYFLTPLISSFVFTVHVPGQGLTFAAYSGILSADGFTESLFLSLSLAAATIALALLLVVPALVAVRLGPPRLRAVVEIVCMLPLVVPPIALVTGIATVLRWGPDHFSRTPLYQTFLAVQNESFPVVLVLA
;
A
#
# COMPACT_ATOMS: atom_id res chain seq x y z
N MET A 1 1.98 30.07 5.77
CA MET A 1 3.44 30.14 5.57
C MET A 1 4.15 28.84 5.97
N TYR A 2 3.90 28.23 7.14
CA TYR A 2 4.59 26.99 7.55
C TYR A 2 4.41 25.76 6.64
N PHE A 3 3.29 25.60 5.94
CA PHE A 3 3.06 24.48 5.00
C PHE A 3 3.56 24.76 3.57
N LEU A 4 3.33 25.98 3.09
CA LEU A 4 3.67 26.36 1.72
C LEU A 4 5.18 26.53 1.53
N THR A 5 5.91 26.99 2.56
CA THR A 5 7.36 27.19 2.47
C THR A 5 8.10 25.89 2.14
N PRO A 6 7.93 24.77 2.87
CA PRO A 6 8.58 23.50 2.52
C PRO A 6 8.20 22.99 1.13
N LEU A 7 6.94 23.16 0.71
CA LEU A 7 6.47 22.71 -0.61
C LEU A 7 7.13 23.50 -1.74
N ILE A 8 7.18 24.82 -1.60
CA ILE A 8 7.87 25.71 -2.55
C ILE A 8 9.37 25.42 -2.55
N SER A 9 10.00 25.24 -1.37
CA SER A 9 11.41 24.86 -1.28
C SER A 9 11.71 23.52 -1.95
N SER A 10 10.84 22.52 -1.77
CA SER A 10 10.97 21.23 -2.46
C SER A 10 10.87 21.38 -3.98
N PHE A 11 9.94 22.21 -4.47
CA PHE A 11 9.80 22.49 -5.90
C PHE A 11 10.99 23.28 -6.46
N VAL A 12 11.48 24.29 -5.74
CA VAL A 12 12.69 25.02 -6.17
C VAL A 12 13.88 24.07 -6.21
N PHE A 13 14.01 23.14 -5.26
CA PHE A 13 15.08 22.14 -5.26
C PHE A 13 15.03 21.19 -6.47
N THR A 14 13.85 20.84 -6.98
CA THR A 14 13.77 19.96 -8.17
C THR A 14 14.18 20.67 -9.45
N VAL A 15 13.96 21.99 -9.55
CA VAL A 15 14.24 22.80 -10.76
C VAL A 15 15.61 23.48 -10.68
N HIS A 16 16.13 23.74 -9.48
CA HIS A 16 17.38 24.47 -9.31
C HIS A 16 18.58 23.54 -9.31
N VAL A 17 19.44 23.66 -10.33
CA VAL A 17 20.72 22.94 -10.40
C VAL A 17 21.86 23.92 -10.09
N PRO A 18 22.70 23.64 -9.07
CA PRO A 18 23.82 24.50 -8.72
C PRO A 18 24.72 24.78 -9.94
N GLY A 19 24.91 26.05 -10.27
CA GLY A 19 25.74 26.49 -11.40
C GLY A 19 25.05 26.53 -12.77
N GLN A 20 23.84 25.99 -12.92
CA GLN A 20 23.09 25.99 -14.21
C GLN A 20 21.79 26.81 -14.16
N GLY A 21 21.34 27.24 -12.98
CA GLY A 21 20.12 28.02 -12.80
C GLY A 21 18.85 27.15 -12.70
N LEU A 22 17.70 27.70 -13.07
CA LEU A 22 16.43 26.97 -13.09
C LEU A 22 16.32 26.17 -14.40
N THR A 23 16.26 24.83 -14.30
CA THR A 23 16.21 23.91 -15.43
C THR A 23 15.21 22.76 -15.18
N PHE A 24 14.55 22.32 -16.24
CA PHE A 24 13.66 21.16 -16.22
C PHE A 24 14.38 19.83 -16.53
N ALA A 25 15.71 19.85 -16.65
CA ALA A 25 16.52 18.68 -17.00
C ALA A 25 16.32 17.48 -16.03
N ALA A 26 16.05 17.74 -14.76
CA ALA A 26 15.75 16.71 -13.77
C ALA A 26 14.48 15.91 -14.15
N TYR A 27 13.43 16.58 -14.63
CA TYR A 27 12.17 15.94 -14.99
C TYR A 27 12.30 15.12 -16.28
N SER A 28 13.00 15.63 -17.30
CA SER A 28 13.29 14.85 -18.49
C SER A 28 14.18 13.65 -18.20
N GLY A 29 15.16 13.81 -17.30
CA GLY A 29 16.05 12.74 -16.86
C GLY A 29 15.33 11.60 -16.15
N ILE A 30 14.36 11.93 -15.28
CA ILE A 30 13.52 10.93 -14.58
C ILE A 30 12.68 10.12 -15.57
N LEU A 31 12.06 10.78 -16.56
CA LEU A 31 11.24 10.09 -17.56
C LEU A 31 12.07 9.16 -18.46
N SER A 32 13.35 9.45 -18.66
CA SER A 32 14.29 8.59 -19.38
C SER A 32 15.00 7.56 -18.50
N ALA A 33 14.73 7.52 -17.19
CA ALA A 33 15.39 6.59 -16.29
C ALA A 33 14.83 5.17 -16.46
N ASP A 34 15.73 4.18 -16.52
CA ASP A 34 15.37 2.78 -16.64
C ASP A 34 14.47 2.34 -15.48
N GLY A 35 13.35 1.67 -15.79
CA GLY A 35 12.41 1.16 -14.80
C GLY A 35 11.48 2.20 -14.13
N PHE A 36 11.61 3.50 -14.46
CA PHE A 36 10.74 4.53 -13.88
C PHE A 36 9.28 4.34 -14.25
N THR A 37 9.00 4.18 -15.55
CA THR A 37 7.62 4.03 -16.07
C THR A 37 6.96 2.77 -15.52
N GLU A 38 7.69 1.65 -15.49
CA GLU A 38 7.22 0.39 -14.92
C GLU A 38 6.88 0.53 -13.43
N SER A 39 7.78 1.12 -12.63
CA SER A 39 7.57 1.35 -11.20
C SER A 39 6.40 2.31 -10.92
N LEU A 40 6.23 3.32 -11.77
CA LEU A 40 5.13 4.28 -11.69
C LEU A 40 3.79 3.58 -11.97
N PHE A 41 3.69 2.80 -13.04
CA PHE A 41 2.48 2.04 -13.36
C PHE A 41 2.17 0.97 -12.31
N LEU A 42 3.19 0.28 -11.79
CA LEU A 42 3.04 -0.66 -10.69
C LEU A 42 2.46 0.03 -9.44
N SER A 43 3.04 1.16 -9.03
CA SER A 43 2.57 1.91 -7.86
C SER A 43 1.12 2.41 -8.05
N LEU A 44 0.81 2.90 -9.26
CA LEU A 44 -0.52 3.44 -9.57
C LEU A 44 -1.58 2.32 -9.63
N SER A 45 -1.25 1.17 -10.22
CA SER A 45 -2.12 0.00 -10.25
C SER A 45 -2.36 -0.59 -8.87
N LEU A 46 -1.33 -0.69 -8.02
CA LEU A 46 -1.47 -1.11 -6.62
C LEU A 46 -2.35 -0.14 -5.82
N ALA A 47 -2.17 1.17 -6.02
CA ALA A 47 -3.01 2.18 -5.37
C ALA A 47 -4.48 2.03 -5.80
N ALA A 48 -4.74 1.91 -7.10
CA ALA A 48 -6.09 1.73 -7.63
C ALA A 48 -6.75 0.43 -7.13
N ALA A 49 -6.03 -0.69 -7.16
CA ALA A 49 -6.49 -1.97 -6.66
C ALA A 49 -6.80 -1.92 -5.17
N THR A 50 -5.93 -1.28 -4.37
CA THR A 50 -6.14 -1.12 -2.92
C THR A 50 -7.37 -0.26 -2.63
N ILE A 51 -7.58 0.84 -3.37
CA ILE A 51 -8.76 1.69 -3.21
C ILE A 51 -10.03 0.90 -3.57
N ALA A 52 -10.02 0.19 -4.69
CA ALA A 52 -11.17 -0.62 -5.11
C ALA A 52 -11.51 -1.70 -4.08
N LEU A 53 -10.50 -2.44 -3.59
CA LEU A 53 -10.68 -3.47 -2.57
C LEU A 53 -11.16 -2.87 -1.25
N ALA A 54 -10.59 -1.75 -0.81
CA ALA A 54 -11.00 -1.05 0.40
C ALA A 54 -12.46 -0.60 0.30
N LEU A 55 -12.89 -0.01 -0.82
CA LEU A 55 -14.28 0.38 -1.02
C LEU A 55 -15.21 -0.84 -1.05
N LEU A 56 -14.83 -1.90 -1.77
CA LEU A 56 -15.61 -3.12 -1.90
C LEU A 56 -15.78 -3.84 -0.55
N LEU A 57 -14.85 -3.70 0.39
CA LEU A 57 -14.95 -4.27 1.73
C LEU A 57 -15.61 -3.31 2.74
N VAL A 58 -15.14 -2.06 2.80
CA VAL A 58 -15.55 -1.09 3.82
C VAL A 58 -16.97 -0.62 3.60
N VAL A 59 -17.40 -0.37 2.37
CA VAL A 59 -18.77 0.10 2.09
C VAL A 59 -19.83 -0.90 2.58
N PRO A 60 -19.82 -2.19 2.17
CA PRO A 60 -20.80 -3.13 2.68
C PRO A 60 -20.64 -3.39 4.19
N ALA A 61 -19.42 -3.37 4.73
CA ALA A 61 -19.21 -3.51 6.17
C ALA A 61 -19.88 -2.36 6.95
N LEU A 62 -19.74 -1.11 6.51
CA LEU A 62 -20.37 0.04 7.14
C LEU A 62 -21.90 0.01 7.00
N VAL A 63 -22.42 -0.41 5.84
CA VAL A 63 -23.87 -0.60 5.64
C VAL A 63 -24.40 -1.69 6.59
N ALA A 64 -23.71 -2.82 6.69
CA ALA A 64 -24.08 -3.92 7.58
C ALA A 64 -24.03 -3.51 9.06
N VAL A 65 -23.03 -2.73 9.48
CA VAL A 65 -22.93 -2.20 10.86
C VAL A 65 -24.05 -1.21 11.15
N ARG A 66 -24.45 -0.39 10.16
CA ARG A 66 -25.49 0.63 10.34
C ARG A 66 -26.90 0.03 10.39
N LEU A 67 -27.16 -1.02 9.62
CA LEU A 67 -28.44 -1.73 9.59
C LEU A 67 -28.51 -2.87 10.62
N GLY A 68 -27.37 -3.36 11.09
CA GLY A 68 -27.24 -4.48 12.02
C GLY A 68 -27.44 -4.10 13.50
N PRO A 69 -27.44 -5.10 14.40
CA PRO A 69 -27.62 -4.88 15.82
C PRO A 69 -26.47 -4.09 16.46
N PRO A 70 -26.72 -3.36 17.57
CA PRO A 70 -25.77 -2.44 18.19
C PRO A 70 -24.46 -3.10 18.67
N ARG A 71 -24.45 -4.42 18.88
CA ARG A 71 -23.24 -5.17 19.26
C ARG A 71 -22.19 -5.24 18.15
N LEU A 72 -22.62 -5.30 16.87
CA LEU A 72 -21.70 -5.30 15.73
C LEU A 72 -20.90 -4.00 15.66
N ARG A 73 -21.56 -2.87 15.93
CA ARG A 73 -20.91 -1.56 16.01
C ARG A 73 -19.78 -1.54 17.04
N ALA A 74 -20.05 -2.01 18.26
CA ALA A 74 -19.05 -2.01 19.32
C ALA A 74 -17.83 -2.89 18.98
N VAL A 75 -18.05 -4.07 18.40
CA VAL A 75 -16.95 -4.96 17.99
C VAL A 75 -16.12 -4.33 16.87
N VAL A 76 -16.76 -3.77 15.85
CA VAL A 76 -16.06 -3.13 14.74
C VAL A 76 -15.28 -1.91 15.21
N GLU A 77 -15.84 -1.09 16.11
CA GLU A 77 -15.16 0.07 16.68
C GLU A 77 -13.89 -0.34 17.44
N ILE A 78 -13.97 -1.39 18.27
CA ILE A 78 -12.79 -1.93 18.97
C ILE A 78 -11.75 -2.43 17.96
N VAL A 79 -12.16 -3.25 16.99
CA VAL A 79 -11.25 -3.84 15.99
C VAL A 79 -10.58 -2.75 15.15
N CYS A 80 -11.30 -1.70 14.77
CA CYS A 80 -10.73 -0.58 14.00
C CYS A 80 -9.78 0.30 14.84
N MET A 81 -9.93 0.33 16.16
CA MET A 81 -9.03 1.07 17.05
C MET A 81 -7.74 0.32 17.35
N LEU A 82 -7.76 -1.02 17.34
CA LEU A 82 -6.58 -1.84 17.68
C LEU A 82 -5.34 -1.49 16.81
N PRO A 83 -5.42 -1.43 15.46
CA PRO A 83 -4.25 -1.13 14.62
C PRO A 83 -3.69 0.27 14.84
N LEU A 84 -4.49 1.24 15.28
CA LEU A 84 -4.04 2.61 15.52
C LEU A 84 -3.10 2.71 16.71
N VAL A 85 -3.23 1.79 17.68
CA VAL A 85 -2.39 1.75 18.88
C VAL A 85 -1.14 0.89 18.65
N VAL A 86 -1.22 -0.10 17.76
CA VAL A 86 -0.09 -1.00 17.47
C VAL A 86 0.93 -0.28 16.58
N PRO A 87 2.23 -0.26 16.96
CA PRO A 87 3.27 0.32 16.12
C PRO A 87 3.32 -0.36 14.75
N PRO A 88 3.42 0.39 13.63
CA PRO A 88 3.45 -0.18 12.29
C PRO A 88 4.54 -1.24 12.11
N ILE A 89 5.71 -1.03 12.72
CA ILE A 89 6.82 -1.98 12.67
C ILE A 89 6.48 -3.33 13.30
N ALA A 90 5.72 -3.34 14.40
CA ALA A 90 5.29 -4.57 15.07
C ALA A 90 4.27 -5.34 14.23
N LEU A 91 3.39 -4.64 13.52
CA LEU A 91 2.45 -5.24 12.58
C LEU A 91 3.18 -5.90 11.40
N VAL A 92 4.12 -5.19 10.79
CA VAL A 92 4.89 -5.71 9.65
C VAL A 92 5.72 -6.94 10.05
N THR A 93 6.43 -6.88 11.18
CA THR A 93 7.22 -8.03 11.66
C THR A 93 6.33 -9.21 12.05
N GLY A 94 5.19 -8.95 12.68
CA GLY A 94 4.19 -9.96 13.00
C GLY A 94 3.67 -10.68 11.75
N ILE A 95 3.25 -9.93 10.74
CA ILE A 95 2.78 -10.50 9.45
C ILE A 95 3.90 -11.30 8.77
N ALA A 96 5.11 -10.75 8.68
CA ALA A 96 6.24 -11.46 8.07
C ALA A 96 6.57 -12.76 8.81
N THR A 97 6.47 -12.78 10.14
CA THR A 97 6.69 -13.97 10.95
C THR A 97 5.62 -15.03 10.69
N VAL A 98 4.35 -14.63 10.65
CA VAL A 98 3.22 -15.55 10.35
C VAL A 98 3.31 -16.11 8.94
N LEU A 99 3.66 -15.27 7.95
CA LEU A 99 3.82 -15.71 6.56
C LEU A 99 4.94 -16.72 6.39
N ARG A 100 6.04 -16.59 7.14
CA ARG A 100 7.14 -17.56 7.14
C ARG A 100 6.81 -18.85 7.89
N TRP A 101 6.06 -18.75 8.99
CA TRP A 101 5.64 -19.90 9.80
C TRP A 101 4.54 -20.74 9.14
N GLY A 102 3.64 -20.10 8.38
CA GLY A 102 2.49 -20.75 7.75
C GLY A 102 2.83 -21.98 6.88
N PRO A 103 3.79 -21.89 5.94
CA PRO A 103 4.22 -23.01 5.11
C PRO A 103 4.65 -24.25 5.90
N ASP A 104 5.36 -24.08 7.02
CA ASP A 104 5.88 -25.19 7.83
C ASP A 104 4.74 -26.00 8.48
N HIS A 105 3.68 -25.33 8.92
CA HIS A 105 2.57 -25.95 9.66
C HIS A 105 1.40 -26.35 8.76
N PHE A 106 1.17 -25.61 7.67
CA PHE A 106 0.05 -25.83 6.74
C PHE A 106 0.46 -26.53 5.44
N SER A 107 1.67 -27.07 5.36
CA SER A 107 2.21 -27.81 4.20
C SER A 107 1.32 -28.91 3.65
N ARG A 108 0.46 -29.52 4.49
CA ARG A 108 -0.46 -30.59 4.11
C ARG A 108 -1.87 -30.11 3.72
N THR A 109 -2.10 -28.80 3.71
CA THR A 109 -3.42 -28.20 3.46
C THR A 109 -3.40 -27.40 2.15
N PRO A 110 -4.56 -27.17 1.49
CA PRO A 110 -4.62 -26.36 0.28
C PRO A 110 -4.16 -24.90 0.49
N LEU A 111 -4.07 -24.43 1.75
CA LEU A 111 -3.60 -23.09 2.09
C LEU A 111 -2.10 -22.88 1.82
N TYR A 112 -1.31 -23.96 1.75
CA TYR A 112 0.12 -23.88 1.48
C TYR A 112 0.46 -23.08 0.21
N GLN A 113 -0.30 -23.31 -0.87
CA GLN A 113 -0.12 -22.62 -2.14
C GLN A 113 -0.38 -21.12 -2.03
N THR A 114 -1.36 -20.71 -1.23
CA THR A 114 -1.67 -19.29 -1.00
C THR A 114 -0.53 -18.59 -0.24
N PHE A 115 0.03 -19.22 0.80
CA PHE A 115 1.16 -18.66 1.54
C PHE A 115 2.42 -18.50 0.68
N LEU A 116 2.67 -19.45 -0.24
CA LEU A 116 3.77 -19.33 -1.20
C LEU A 116 3.51 -18.25 -2.24
N ALA A 117 2.29 -18.15 -2.77
CA ALA A 117 1.91 -17.14 -3.75
C ALA A 117 2.06 -15.71 -3.19
N VAL A 118 1.67 -15.48 -1.93
CA VAL A 118 1.79 -14.18 -1.26
C VAL A 118 3.24 -13.78 -0.99
N GLN A 119 4.15 -14.75 -0.80
CA GLN A 119 5.57 -14.49 -0.55
C GLN A 119 6.40 -14.34 -1.83
N ASN A 120 5.81 -14.58 -3.00
CA ASN A 120 6.52 -14.51 -4.26
C ASN A 120 6.77 -13.03 -4.65
N GLU A 121 8.04 -12.62 -4.60
CA GLU A 121 8.50 -11.26 -4.96
C GLU A 121 8.14 -10.85 -6.39
N SER A 122 7.87 -11.83 -7.26
CA SER A 122 7.55 -11.60 -8.67
C SER A 122 6.06 -11.36 -8.93
N PHE A 123 5.15 -11.55 -7.97
CA PHE A 123 3.73 -11.80 -8.29
C PHE A 123 2.96 -10.53 -8.73
N PRO A 124 2.62 -10.40 -10.03
CA PRO A 124 1.73 -9.36 -10.52
C PRO A 124 0.37 -10.02 -10.70
N VAL A 125 -0.49 -10.02 -9.65
CA VAL A 125 -1.88 -10.53 -9.78
C VAL A 125 -2.63 -9.79 -10.91
N VAL A 126 -2.13 -8.63 -11.33
CA VAL A 126 -2.63 -7.82 -12.46
C VAL A 126 -2.57 -8.56 -13.81
N LEU A 127 -1.76 -9.61 -14.00
CA LEU A 127 -1.78 -10.45 -15.21
C LEU A 127 -2.86 -11.54 -15.22
N VAL A 128 -3.59 -11.75 -14.10
CA VAL A 128 -4.64 -12.79 -13.99
C VAL A 128 -6.04 -12.20 -14.18
N LEU A 129 -6.18 -10.88 -14.37
CA LEU A 129 -7.47 -10.23 -14.65
C LEU A 129 -7.45 -9.30 -15.88
N ALA A 130 -6.48 -9.46 -16.79
CA ALA A 130 -6.48 -8.80 -18.11
C ALA A 130 -6.22 -9.83 -19.21
#